data_AF-A0A7J5GS72-F1
#
_entry.id   AF-A0A7J5GS72-F1
#
_cell.length_a   1.000
_cell.length_b   1.000
_cell.length_c   1.000
_cell.angle_alpha   90.00
_cell.angle_beta   90.00
_cell.angle_gamma   90.00
#
_symmetry.space_group_name_H-M   'P 1'
#
loop_
_entity.id
_entity.type
_entity.pdbx_description
1 polymer ?
#
loop_
_entity_poly.entity_id
_entity_poly.type
_entity_poly.pdbx_seq_one_letter_code
_entity_poly.pdbx_strand_id
1 'polypeptide(L)' 'ILDPVRFDKDLKVTIQDLGWRHDGRYNNQKSDISSTTFWYQAEPHAKFPALPSKDGLEIPRW' A
#
# COMPACT_ATOMS: atom_id res chain seq x y z
N ILE A 1 14.59 11.18 -11.73
CA ILE A 1 13.98 10.48 -10.57
C ILE A 1 14.90 10.71 -9.39
N LEU A 2 14.40 11.28 -8.30
CA LEU A 2 15.24 11.68 -7.16
C LEU A 2 14.92 10.79 -5.95
N ASP A 3 15.98 10.26 -5.33
CA ASP A 3 16.03 9.47 -4.09
C ASP A 3 15.06 8.26 -3.98
N PRO A 4 15.26 7.18 -4.77
CA PRO A 4 14.46 5.99 -4.64
C PRO A 4 14.77 5.23 -3.34
N VAL A 5 13.76 4.60 -2.74
CA VAL A 5 13.97 3.58 -1.71
C VAL A 5 14.60 2.35 -2.37
N ARG A 6 15.91 2.16 -2.17
CA ARG A 6 16.66 0.99 -2.68
C ARG A 6 16.52 -0.19 -1.71
N PHE A 7 16.49 -1.39 -2.25
CA PHE A 7 16.40 -2.64 -1.48
C PHE A 7 17.09 -3.77 -2.24
N ASP A 8 17.68 -4.72 -1.50
CA ASP A 8 18.28 -5.92 -2.08
C ASP A 8 17.32 -7.11 -2.05
N LYS A 9 16.47 -7.20 -1.01
CA LYS A 9 15.54 -8.32 -0.81
C LYS A 9 14.34 -7.91 0.06
N ASP A 10 13.18 -8.49 -0.20
CA ASP A 10 11.99 -8.50 0.68
C ASP A 10 11.55 -7.11 1.21
N LEU A 11 11.42 -6.10 0.33
CA LEU A 11 10.91 -4.78 0.73
C LEU A 11 9.46 -4.88 1.21
N LYS A 12 9.21 -4.47 2.46
CA LYS A 12 7.87 -4.29 3.04
C LYS A 12 7.66 -2.83 3.44
N VAL A 13 6.61 -2.22 2.92
CA VAL A 13 6.18 -0.86 3.27
C VAL A 13 4.92 -0.95 4.13
N THR A 14 4.91 -0.23 5.25
CA THR A 14 3.75 -0.13 6.14
C THR A 14 3.41 1.34 6.33
N ILE A 15 2.16 1.71 6.07
CA ILE A 15 1.63 3.06 6.29
C ILE A 15 0.75 3.00 7.53
N GLN A 16 0.95 3.94 8.46
CA GLN A 16 0.14 4.04 9.67
C GLN A 16 -0.71 5.31 9.62
N ASP A 17 -2.01 5.17 9.87
CA ASP A 17 -2.93 6.30 9.98
C ASP A 17 -2.91 6.85 11.41
N LEU A 18 -1.90 7.67 11.70
CA LEU A 18 -1.70 8.28 13.01
C LEU A 18 -1.80 9.80 12.93
N GLY A 19 -2.54 10.37 13.87
CA GLY A 19 -2.58 11.81 14.15
C GLY A 19 -2.07 12.11 15.56
N TRP A 20 -2.30 13.33 16.02
CA TRP A 20 -1.94 13.79 17.36
C TRP A 20 -3.18 14.14 18.18
N ARG A 21 -3.18 13.72 19.44
CA ARG A 21 -4.13 14.22 20.46
C ARG A 21 -3.65 15.57 21.00
N HIS A 22 -4.53 16.28 21.73
CA HIS A 22 -4.20 17.56 22.36
C HIS A 22 -3.06 17.46 23.40
N ASP A 23 -2.81 16.27 23.93
CA ASP A 23 -1.78 15.98 24.93
C ASP A 23 -0.50 15.36 24.32
N GLY A 24 -0.34 15.44 23.00
CA GLY A 24 0.85 14.97 22.29
C GLY A 24 0.96 13.45 22.15
N ARG A 25 -0.05 12.68 22.59
CA ARG A 25 -0.09 11.23 22.35
C ARG A 25 -0.59 10.92 20.93
N TYR A 26 -0.18 9.77 20.40
CA TYR A 26 -0.68 9.27 19.13
C TYR A 26 -2.21 9.09 19.17
N ASN A 27 -2.86 9.55 18.11
CA ASN A 27 -4.25 9.26 17.82
C ASN A 27 -4.32 8.24 16.68
N ASN A 28 -4.84 7.05 16.96
CA ASN A 28 -5.12 6.08 15.90
C ASN A 28 -6.35 6.56 15.11
N GLN A 29 -6.12 7.08 13.91
CA GLN A 29 -7.17 7.62 13.07
C GLN A 29 -7.93 6.49 12.37
N LYS A 30 -9.12 6.83 11.88
CA LYS A 30 -10.04 5.88 11.21
C LYS A 30 -10.40 6.40 9.83
N SER A 31 -9.39 6.82 9.09
CA SER A 31 -9.58 7.34 7.74
C SER A 31 -9.91 6.19 6.79
N ASP A 32 -10.69 6.49 5.75
CA ASP A 32 -10.82 5.58 4.60
C ASP A 32 -9.62 5.81 3.67
N ILE A 33 -8.71 4.83 3.61
CA ILE A 33 -7.41 4.96 2.93
C ILE A 33 -7.27 3.90 1.84
N SER A 34 -6.94 4.37 0.64
CA SER A 34 -6.42 3.54 -0.45
C SER A 34 -5.01 4.01 -0.84
N SER A 35 -4.18 3.10 -1.34
CA SER A 35 -2.82 3.45 -1.80
C SER A 35 -2.46 2.65 -3.06
N THR A 36 -1.51 3.17 -3.81
CA THR A 36 -0.94 2.52 -4.99
C THR A 36 0.57 2.71 -4.94
N THR A 37 1.33 1.69 -5.35
CA THR A 37 2.79 1.73 -5.35
C THR A 37 3.34 1.32 -6.71
N PHE A 38 4.49 1.87 -7.06
CA PHE A 38 5.26 1.53 -8.25
C PHE A 38 6.67 1.18 -7.82
N TRP A 39 7.20 0.08 -8.34
CA TRP A 39 8.56 -0.35 -8.05
C TRP A 39 9.22 -0.92 -9.30
N TYR A 40 10.55 -0.99 -9.24
CA TYR A 40 11.37 -1.69 -10.21
C TYR A 40 12.14 -2.77 -9.47
N GLN A 41 12.23 -3.95 -10.07
CA GLN A 41 12.99 -5.08 -9.54
C GLN A 41 13.70 -5.78 -10.69
N ALA A 42 14.81 -6.47 -10.39
CA ALA A 42 15.47 -7.33 -11.35
C ALA A 42 14.69 -8.65 -11.55
N GLU A 43 14.83 -9.26 -12.72
CA GLU A 43 14.26 -10.58 -13.02
C GLU A 43 15.04 -11.70 -12.31
N PRO A 44 14.39 -12.85 -12.01
CA PRO A 44 12.99 -13.19 -12.30
C PRO A 44 11.99 -12.64 -11.28
N HIS A 45 10.83 -12.18 -11.76
CA HIS A 45 9.71 -11.84 -10.88
C HIS A 45 8.95 -13.07 -10.36
N ALA A 46 8.35 -12.95 -9.18
CA ALA A 46 7.23 -13.82 -8.82
C ALA A 46 6.06 -13.59 -9.80
N LYS A 47 5.34 -14.66 -10.16
CA LYS A 47 4.13 -14.52 -10.98
C LYS A 47 3.09 -13.72 -10.21
N PHE A 48 2.49 -12.74 -10.88
CA PHE A 48 1.34 -12.03 -10.33
C PHE A 48 0.13 -12.97 -10.27
N PRO A 49 -0.78 -12.77 -9.28
CA PRO A 49 -2.07 -13.42 -9.29
C PRO A 49 -2.82 -13.14 -10.60
N ALA A 50 -3.66 -14.08 -11.03
CA ALA A 50 -4.55 -13.82 -12.16
C ALA A 50 -5.45 -12.64 -11.84
N LEU A 51 -5.66 -11.75 -12.81
CA LEU A 51 -6.60 -10.65 -12.67
C LEU A 51 -8.00 -11.23 -12.38
N PRO A 52 -8.74 -10.72 -11.37
CA PRO A 52 -10.09 -11.17 -11.11
C PRO A 52 -11.01 -10.92 -12.32
N SER A 53 -12.11 -11.69 -12.40
CA SER A 53 -13.14 -11.46 -13.41
C SER A 53 -13.83 -10.10 -13.21
N LYS A 54 -14.50 -9.60 -14.25
CA LYS A 54 -15.27 -8.34 -14.19
C LYS A 54 -16.23 -8.30 -12.99
N ASP A 55 -16.98 -9.38 -12.79
CA ASP A 55 -17.95 -9.48 -11.70
C ASP A 55 -17.26 -9.55 -10.32
N GLY A 56 -16.05 -10.14 -10.26
CA GLY A 56 -15.23 -10.15 -9.05
C GLY A 56 -14.60 -8.79 -8.69
N LEU A 57 -14.62 -7.83 -9.62
CA LEU A 57 -14.15 -6.45 -9.41
C LEU A 57 -15.29 -5.46 -9.13
N GLU A 58 -16.55 -5.91 -9.12
CA GLU A 58 -17.69 -5.04 -8.86
C GLU A 58 -17.68 -4.57 -7.40
N ILE A 59 -17.77 -3.25 -7.19
CA ILE A 59 -17.94 -2.65 -5.87
C ILE A 59 -19.45 -2.53 -5.62
N PRO A 60 -20.02 -3.26 -4.64
CA PRO A 60 -21.45 -3.24 -4.39
C PRO A 60 -21.92 -1.83 -4.04
N ARG A 61 -22.94 -1.33 -4.74
CA ARG A 61 -23.66 -0.12 -4.36
C ARG A 61 -24.80 -0.50 -3.43
N TRP A 62 -24.56 -0.40 -2.13
CA TRP A 62 -25.60 -0.35 -1.11
C TRP A 62 -25.60 1.03 -0.47
#